data_AF-A0AB35MYY2-F1
#
_entry.id   AF-A0AB35MYY2-F1
#
_cell.length_a   1.000
_cell.length_b   1.000
_cell.length_c   1.000
_cell.angle_alpha   90.00
_cell.angle_beta   90.00
_cell.angle_gamma   90.00
#
_symmetry.space_group_name_H-M   'P 1'
#
loop_
_entity.id
_entity.type
_entity.pdbx_description
1 polymer ?
#
loop_
_entity_poly.entity_id
_entity_poly.type
_entity_poly.pdbx_seq_one_letter_code
_entity_poly.pdbx_strand_id
1 'polypeptide(L)'
;MKVVTPLLSDKDSDFNAVIINKISHYFPIENFGQDISIISNLDVRLVFFILNKPDKLQLLTMALSICENLNKRIVIICSDPLPNIVRNHKNIFFIIETNSKHLTSKFEELQRKTQHIFEPHFDLDRDTNNNNQLPAKLFTSEVVNFVMDNINKEIRETEIAEKCHCSTTYFSKKFHLHFGVSFRDFVCDKRILLAKKLIEADTESKIAVISYQCGYKDVSYFSRIFKKRTGVTPASYRRACTDNRKR
;
A
#
# COMPACT_ATOMS: atom_id res chain seq x y z
N MET A 1 4.81 0.91 8.01
CA MET A 1 5.07 0.92 6.55
C MET A 1 5.50 -0.49 6.19
N LYS A 2 4.66 -1.24 5.48
CA LYS A 2 4.80 -2.70 5.38
C LYS A 2 5.29 -3.09 3.98
N VAL A 3 6.33 -3.89 3.91
CA VAL A 3 6.66 -4.63 2.69
C VAL A 3 5.78 -5.86 2.71
N VAL A 4 5.06 -6.12 1.61
CA VAL A 4 4.10 -7.22 1.57
C VAL A 4 4.48 -8.14 0.42
N THR A 5 4.32 -9.44 0.62
CA THR A 5 4.56 -10.49 -0.37
C THR A 5 3.23 -11.17 -0.70
N PRO A 6 2.34 -10.54 -1.49
CA PRO A 6 0.99 -11.04 -1.56
C PRO A 6 0.70 -11.94 -2.75
N LEU A 7 1.67 -12.28 -3.60
CA LEU A 7 1.37 -13.10 -4.78
C LEU A 7 2.28 -14.30 -4.87
N LEU A 8 1.81 -15.39 -4.28
CA LEU A 8 2.27 -16.74 -4.53
C LEU A 8 1.42 -17.35 -5.63
N SER A 9 2.05 -17.86 -6.68
CA SER A 9 1.38 -18.63 -7.73
C SER A 9 0.68 -19.88 -7.19
N ASP A 10 1.15 -20.46 -6.07
CA ASP A 10 0.57 -21.59 -5.34
C ASP A 10 0.94 -21.53 -3.84
N LYS A 11 0.02 -21.90 -2.94
CA LYS A 11 0.28 -21.96 -1.49
C LYS A 11 1.18 -23.14 -1.07
N ASP A 12 1.29 -24.17 -1.90
CA ASP A 12 1.84 -25.50 -1.54
C ASP A 12 3.03 -25.91 -2.42
N SER A 13 4.02 -25.03 -2.59
CA SER A 13 5.24 -25.36 -3.32
C SER A 13 6.46 -25.16 -2.43
N ASP A 14 7.27 -26.21 -2.23
CA ASP A 14 8.56 -26.11 -1.50
C ASP A 14 9.44 -24.99 -2.07
N PHE A 15 9.38 -24.78 -3.39
CA PHE A 15 10.04 -23.67 -4.08
C PHE A 15 9.60 -22.31 -3.52
N ASN A 16 8.29 -22.11 -3.34
CA ASN A 16 7.74 -20.88 -2.80
C ASN A 16 8.19 -20.67 -1.34
N ALA A 17 8.21 -21.73 -0.52
CA ALA A 17 8.69 -21.65 0.85
C ALA A 17 10.16 -21.21 0.93
N VAL A 18 11.03 -21.76 0.08
CA VAL A 18 12.45 -21.36 0.00
C VAL A 18 12.60 -19.90 -0.41
N ILE A 19 11.86 -19.45 -1.43
CA ILE A 19 11.92 -18.05 -1.89
C ILE A 19 11.36 -17.10 -0.83
N ILE A 20 10.23 -17.41 -0.21
CA ILE A 20 9.65 -16.61 0.89
C ILE A 20 10.65 -16.46 2.02
N ASN A 21 11.24 -17.56 2.48
CA ASN A 21 12.24 -17.54 3.55
C ASN A 21 13.43 -16.66 3.13
N LYS A 22 13.88 -16.75 1.87
CA LYS A 22 14.95 -15.88 1.39
C LYS A 22 14.54 -14.41 1.37
N ILE A 23 13.33 -14.06 0.92
CA ILE A 23 12.83 -12.67 0.96
C ILE A 23 12.76 -12.16 2.40
N SER A 24 12.31 -12.98 3.36
CA SER A 24 12.18 -12.57 4.76
C SER A 24 13.50 -12.23 5.44
N HIS A 25 14.64 -12.67 4.90
CA HIS A 25 15.96 -12.23 5.37
C HIS A 25 16.27 -10.77 4.99
N TYR A 26 15.70 -10.26 3.89
CA TYR A 26 15.98 -8.91 3.38
C TYR A 26 14.86 -7.91 3.67
N PHE A 27 13.62 -8.40 3.82
CA PHE A 27 12.42 -7.58 3.96
C PHE A 27 11.49 -8.13 5.05
N PRO A 28 10.86 -7.29 5.88
CA PRO A 28 9.79 -7.73 6.77
C PRO A 28 8.53 -7.98 5.94
N ILE A 29 8.18 -9.26 5.71
CA ILE A 29 7.11 -9.65 4.80
C ILE A 29 5.87 -10.19 5.52
N GLU A 30 4.69 -9.82 5.02
CA GLU A 30 3.41 -10.45 5.37
C GLU A 30 2.90 -11.23 4.16
N ASN A 31 2.55 -12.51 4.36
CA ASN A 31 2.12 -13.42 3.31
C ASN A 31 0.59 -13.45 3.18
N PHE A 32 0.07 -13.08 2.02
CA PHE A 32 -1.37 -13.06 1.71
C PHE A 32 -1.78 -14.09 0.64
N GLY A 33 -0.88 -15.01 0.25
CA GLY A 33 -1.20 -16.09 -0.69
C GLY A 33 -1.51 -15.62 -2.11
N GLN A 34 -2.73 -15.86 -2.59
CA GLN A 34 -3.22 -15.46 -3.92
C GLN A 34 -4.19 -14.27 -3.84
N ASP A 35 -4.38 -13.67 -2.66
CA ASP A 35 -5.29 -12.53 -2.51
C ASP A 35 -4.68 -11.28 -3.13
N ILE A 36 -4.99 -11.03 -4.40
CA ILE A 36 -4.51 -9.88 -5.15
C ILE A 36 -5.13 -8.55 -4.67
N SER A 37 -6.21 -8.59 -3.87
CA SER A 37 -6.91 -7.39 -3.41
C SER A 37 -6.07 -6.54 -2.45
N ILE A 38 -5.13 -7.17 -1.75
CA ILE A 38 -4.18 -6.50 -0.85
C ILE A 38 -3.26 -5.51 -1.56
N ILE A 39 -3.08 -5.64 -2.89
CA ILE A 39 -2.41 -4.61 -3.69
C ILE A 39 -3.16 -3.28 -3.54
N SER A 40 -4.44 -3.26 -3.20
CA SER A 40 -5.20 -2.02 -2.95
C SER A 40 -4.87 -1.33 -1.63
N ASN A 41 -4.18 -1.99 -0.70
CA ASN A 41 -3.90 -1.44 0.62
C ASN A 41 -2.81 -0.36 0.57
N LEU A 42 -3.08 0.85 1.08
CA LEU A 42 -2.16 1.99 1.05
C LEU A 42 -0.79 1.75 1.71
N ASP A 43 -0.73 0.87 2.70
CA ASP A 43 0.52 0.58 3.40
C ASP A 43 1.45 -0.34 2.57
N VAL A 44 0.93 -0.94 1.48
CA VAL A 44 1.66 -1.80 0.55
C VAL A 44 2.28 -0.95 -0.55
N ARG A 45 3.61 -0.77 -0.51
CA ARG A 45 4.36 0.00 -1.52
C ARG A 45 5.14 -0.86 -2.50
N LEU A 46 5.55 -2.06 -2.09
CA LEU A 46 6.27 -3.02 -2.92
C LEU A 46 5.52 -4.35 -2.86
N VAL A 47 5.25 -4.91 -4.04
CA VAL A 47 4.51 -6.15 -4.20
C VAL A 47 5.45 -7.20 -4.77
N PHE A 48 5.65 -8.32 -4.09
CA PHE A 48 6.36 -9.47 -4.65
C PHE A 48 5.38 -10.43 -5.33
N PHE A 49 5.71 -10.80 -6.57
CA PHE A 49 5.02 -11.82 -7.35
C PHE A 49 5.97 -12.96 -7.67
N ILE A 50 5.67 -14.15 -7.16
CA ILE A 50 6.47 -15.36 -7.41
C ILE A 50 5.78 -16.18 -8.49
N LEU A 51 6.43 -16.33 -9.64
CA LEU A 51 5.99 -17.07 -10.82
C LEU A 51 6.82 -18.35 -10.96
N ASN A 52 6.33 -19.45 -10.40
CA ASN A 52 6.98 -20.77 -10.49
C ASN A 52 6.55 -21.61 -11.71
N LYS A 53 5.49 -21.20 -12.42
CA LYS A 53 4.94 -21.90 -13.59
C LYS A 53 4.41 -20.90 -14.63
N PRO A 54 4.51 -21.22 -15.93
CA PRO A 54 4.10 -20.32 -17.02
C PRO A 54 2.57 -20.15 -17.15
N ASP A 55 1.77 -21.08 -16.64
CA ASP A 55 0.29 -21.05 -16.68
C ASP A 55 -0.33 -19.93 -15.83
N LYS A 56 0.46 -19.27 -14.97
CA LYS A 56 0.00 -18.19 -14.07
C LYS A 56 0.22 -16.79 -14.64
N LEU A 57 0.56 -16.67 -15.93
CA LEU A 57 0.76 -15.40 -16.60
C LEU A 57 -0.47 -14.49 -16.53
N GLN A 58 -1.68 -15.05 -16.55
CA GLN A 58 -2.93 -14.28 -16.43
C GLN A 58 -3.02 -13.54 -15.08
N LEU A 59 -2.64 -14.20 -13.97
CA LEU A 59 -2.62 -13.57 -12.64
C LEU A 59 -1.58 -12.44 -12.57
N LEU A 60 -0.42 -12.65 -13.21
CA LEU A 60 0.60 -11.61 -13.33
C LEU A 60 0.07 -10.39 -14.08
N THR A 61 -0.61 -10.59 -15.21
CA THR A 61 -1.22 -9.51 -15.98
C THR A 61 -2.26 -8.74 -15.16
N MET A 62 -3.13 -9.44 -14.42
CA MET A 62 -4.09 -8.79 -13.52
C MET A 62 -3.39 -7.97 -12.42
N ALA A 63 -2.35 -8.52 -11.81
CA ALA A 63 -1.56 -7.83 -10.80
C ALA A 63 -0.87 -6.57 -11.38
N LEU A 64 -0.34 -6.66 -12.60
CA LEU A 64 0.26 -5.52 -13.31
C LEU A 64 -0.76 -4.42 -13.57
N SER A 65 -1.97 -4.74 -14.03
CA SER A 65 -3.03 -3.75 -14.25
C SER A 65 -3.47 -3.08 -12.94
N ILE A 66 -3.54 -3.82 -11.83
CA ILE A 66 -3.85 -3.24 -10.52
C ILE A 66 -2.70 -2.33 -10.08
N CYS A 67 -1.44 -2.76 -10.26
CA CYS A 67 -0.27 -1.94 -9.94
C CYS A 67 -0.22 -0.67 -10.80
N GLU A 68 -0.59 -0.73 -12.07
CA GLU A 68 -0.69 0.44 -12.94
C GLU A 68 -1.72 1.44 -12.42
N ASN A 69 -2.92 0.97 -12.09
CA ASN A 69 -4.02 1.82 -11.60
C ASN A 69 -3.75 2.45 -10.24
N LEU A 70 -2.97 1.77 -9.39
CA LEU A 70 -2.68 2.22 -8.03
C LEU A 70 -1.25 2.76 -7.89
N ASN A 71 -0.57 3.01 -9.01
CA ASN A 71 0.84 3.38 -9.11
C ASN A 71 1.77 2.61 -8.16
N LYS A 72 1.61 1.29 -8.12
CA LYS A 72 2.45 0.39 -7.33
C LYS A 72 3.54 -0.23 -8.17
N ARG A 73 4.57 -0.65 -7.46
CA ARG A 73 5.74 -1.32 -8.03
C ARG A 73 5.69 -2.80 -7.69
N ILE A 74 5.89 -3.63 -8.71
CA ILE A 74 5.93 -5.08 -8.57
C ILE A 74 7.35 -5.59 -8.77
N VAL A 75 7.77 -6.49 -7.90
CA VAL A 75 8.99 -7.29 -8.06
C VAL A 75 8.55 -8.67 -8.49
N ILE A 76 9.08 -9.15 -9.60
CA ILE A 76 8.75 -10.49 -10.10
C ILE A 76 9.91 -11.41 -9.80
N ILE A 77 9.62 -12.57 -9.21
CA ILE A 77 10.57 -13.65 -9.01
C ILE A 77 10.09 -14.81 -9.86
N CYS A 78 10.87 -15.24 -10.85
CA CYS A 78 10.45 -16.27 -11.78
C CYS A 78 11.49 -17.38 -11.93
N SER A 79 11.01 -18.60 -12.19
CA SER A 79 11.87 -19.72 -12.57
C SER A 79 12.20 -19.68 -14.06
N ASP A 80 11.18 -19.38 -14.87
CA ASP A 80 11.30 -19.31 -16.33
C ASP A 80 11.42 -17.85 -16.81
N PRO A 81 12.04 -17.64 -17.99
CA PRO A 81 12.10 -16.32 -18.61
C PRO A 81 10.69 -15.76 -18.89
N LEU A 82 10.47 -14.51 -18.51
CA LEU A 82 9.21 -13.80 -18.81
C LEU A 82 9.15 -13.39 -20.29
N PRO A 83 7.95 -13.40 -20.92
CA PRO A 83 7.76 -12.83 -22.24
C PRO A 83 8.17 -11.36 -22.29
N ASN A 84 8.79 -10.91 -23.40
CA ASN A 84 9.28 -9.53 -23.56
C ASN A 84 8.19 -8.45 -23.32
N ILE A 85 6.94 -8.75 -23.71
CA ILE A 85 5.79 -7.87 -23.51
C ILE A 85 5.58 -7.58 -22.02
N VAL A 86 5.77 -8.58 -21.17
CA VAL A 86 5.65 -8.44 -19.72
C VAL A 86 6.91 -7.78 -19.17
N ARG A 87 8.10 -8.20 -19.58
CA ARG A 87 9.39 -7.74 -19.05
C ARG A 87 9.57 -6.22 -19.08
N ASN A 88 8.98 -5.55 -20.08
CA ASN A 88 9.13 -4.10 -20.31
C ASN A 88 8.01 -3.26 -19.67
N HIS A 89 7.13 -3.86 -18.86
CA HIS A 89 6.03 -3.13 -18.24
C HIS A 89 6.55 -2.07 -17.25
N LYS A 90 6.09 -0.81 -17.38
CA LYS A 90 6.58 0.35 -16.61
C LYS A 90 6.51 0.20 -15.09
N ASN A 91 5.55 -0.58 -14.59
CA ASN A 91 5.35 -0.82 -13.16
C ASN A 91 6.21 -1.97 -12.58
N ILE A 92 6.95 -2.70 -13.41
CA ILE A 92 7.91 -3.71 -12.92
C ILE A 92 9.14 -2.98 -12.41
N PHE A 93 9.40 -3.16 -11.12
CA PHE A 93 10.55 -2.55 -10.47
C PHE A 93 11.81 -3.38 -10.63
N PHE A 94 11.69 -4.70 -10.47
CA PHE A 94 12.81 -5.61 -10.52
C PHE A 94 12.36 -7.02 -10.87
N ILE A 95 13.22 -7.77 -11.54
CA ILE A 95 12.98 -9.16 -11.91
C ILE A 95 14.14 -10.00 -11.35
N ILE A 96 13.81 -11.09 -10.65
CA ILE A 96 14.76 -12.07 -10.12
C ILE A 96 14.49 -13.40 -10.79
N GLU A 97 15.43 -13.85 -11.62
CA GLU A 97 15.42 -15.18 -12.22
C GLU A 97 16.10 -16.16 -11.26
N THR A 98 15.35 -17.14 -10.76
CA THR A 98 15.81 -18.05 -9.69
C THR A 98 16.83 -19.07 -10.17
N ASN A 99 16.83 -19.38 -11.47
CA ASN A 99 17.83 -20.25 -12.11
C ASN A 99 19.20 -19.58 -12.30
N SER A 100 19.35 -18.30 -11.91
CA SER A 100 20.64 -17.61 -12.02
C SER A 100 21.62 -18.02 -10.92
N LYS A 101 22.89 -18.19 -11.26
CA LYS A 101 24.00 -18.44 -10.30
C LYS A 101 24.21 -17.30 -9.29
N HIS A 102 23.48 -16.20 -9.44
CA HIS A 102 23.69 -14.92 -8.77
C HIS A 102 22.47 -14.48 -7.94
N LEU A 103 21.64 -15.42 -7.50
CA LEU A 103 20.40 -15.14 -6.77
C LEU A 103 20.64 -14.25 -5.54
N THR A 104 21.65 -14.53 -4.72
CA THR A 104 21.97 -13.72 -3.53
C THR A 104 22.35 -12.29 -3.91
N SER A 105 23.26 -12.09 -4.87
CA SER A 105 23.61 -10.76 -5.36
C SER A 105 22.43 -10.01 -5.99
N LYS A 106 21.45 -10.70 -6.58
CA LYS A 106 20.21 -10.08 -7.08
C LYS A 106 19.31 -9.59 -5.95
N PHE A 107 19.24 -10.32 -4.85
CA PHE A 107 18.53 -9.88 -3.65
C PHE A 107 19.24 -8.69 -2.97
N GLU A 108 20.57 -8.70 -2.90
CA GLU A 108 21.35 -7.55 -2.42
C GLU A 108 21.17 -6.31 -3.32
N GLU A 109 21.19 -6.50 -4.64
CA GLU A 109 20.90 -5.44 -5.62
C GLU A 109 19.49 -4.88 -5.42
N LEU A 110 18.49 -5.77 -5.24
CA LEU A 110 17.12 -5.38 -4.92
C LEU A 110 17.06 -4.61 -3.60
N GLN A 111 17.74 -5.08 -2.55
CA GLN A 111 17.75 -4.41 -1.24
C GLN A 111 18.35 -3.01 -1.35
N ARG A 112 19.47 -2.85 -2.06
CA ARG A 112 20.08 -1.54 -2.31
C ARG A 112 19.20 -0.62 -3.17
N LYS A 113 18.58 -1.17 -4.21
CA LYS A 113 17.63 -0.42 -5.07
C LYS A 113 16.38 0.00 -4.30
N THR A 114 15.89 -0.86 -3.42
CA THR A 114 14.72 -0.60 -2.58
C THR A 114 15.03 0.36 -1.44
N GLN A 115 16.25 0.41 -0.90
CA GLN A 115 16.67 1.47 0.02
C GLN A 115 16.36 2.86 -0.55
N HIS A 116 16.56 3.09 -1.85
CA HIS A 116 16.22 4.35 -2.52
C HIS A 116 14.76 4.48 -2.99
N ILE A 117 14.01 3.37 -3.16
CA ILE A 117 12.53 3.46 -3.33
C ILE A 117 11.87 3.92 -2.04
N PHE A 118 12.42 3.47 -0.91
CA PHE A 118 11.92 3.72 0.42
C PHE A 118 12.53 4.98 1.04
N GLU A 119 13.59 5.54 0.44
CA GLU A 119 13.88 6.96 0.57
C GLU A 119 12.77 7.76 -0.11
N PRO A 120 12.26 8.84 0.51
CA PRO A 120 11.09 9.57 -0.01
C PRO A 120 11.32 10.34 -1.33
N HIS A 121 12.34 10.01 -2.13
CA HIS A 121 12.86 10.82 -3.24
C HIS A 121 12.93 10.10 -4.60
N PHE A 122 12.12 9.08 -4.88
CA PHE A 122 12.12 8.54 -6.24
C PHE A 122 11.27 9.44 -7.17
N ASP A 123 11.94 10.42 -7.76
CA ASP A 123 11.42 11.45 -8.67
C ASP A 123 10.47 10.88 -9.73
N LEU A 124 9.24 11.42 -9.72
CA LEU A 124 8.30 11.36 -10.84
C LEU A 124 8.25 12.71 -11.59
N ASP A 125 9.02 13.70 -11.14
CA ASP A 125 9.10 15.05 -11.69
C ASP A 125 10.11 15.16 -12.85
N ARG A 126 10.15 14.18 -13.78
CA ARG A 126 10.94 14.37 -15.02
C ARG A 126 10.33 15.37 -15.99
N ASP A 127 9.08 15.80 -15.80
CA ASP A 127 8.36 16.65 -16.77
C ASP A 127 7.81 17.99 -16.23
N THR A 128 8.09 18.43 -15.00
CA THR A 128 7.63 19.76 -14.54
C THR A 128 8.76 20.65 -14.04
N ASN A 129 9.25 21.46 -14.97
CA ASN A 129 10.25 22.51 -14.85
C ASN A 129 9.71 23.71 -14.05
N ASN A 130 9.43 23.56 -12.74
CA ASN A 130 8.92 24.66 -11.92
C ASN A 130 9.56 24.71 -10.52
N ASN A 131 10.48 25.66 -10.33
CA ASN A 131 11.38 25.81 -9.18
C ASN A 131 10.72 26.21 -7.84
N ASN A 132 9.38 26.29 -7.75
CA ASN A 132 8.64 26.72 -6.56
C ASN A 132 7.93 25.58 -5.81
N GLN A 133 8.26 24.32 -6.09
CA GLN A 133 7.52 23.17 -5.58
C GLN A 133 8.26 22.44 -4.47
N LEU A 134 7.51 21.92 -3.48
CA LEU A 134 8.11 21.09 -2.45
C LEU A 134 8.71 19.82 -3.07
N PRO A 135 9.96 19.48 -2.71
CA PRO A 135 10.54 18.17 -2.97
C PRO A 135 9.60 17.04 -2.51
N ALA A 136 9.54 15.93 -3.24
CA ALA A 136 8.63 14.81 -2.98
C ALA A 136 8.65 14.29 -1.53
N LYS A 137 9.82 14.33 -0.87
CA LYS A 137 9.96 13.99 0.55
C LYS A 137 9.16 14.93 1.45
N LEU A 138 9.39 16.22 1.29
CA LEU A 138 8.73 17.26 2.07
C LEU A 138 7.23 17.23 1.78
N PHE A 139 6.83 17.06 0.51
CA PHE A 139 5.42 16.86 0.14
C PHE A 139 4.78 15.68 0.88
N THR A 140 5.40 14.50 0.87
CA THR A 140 4.84 13.30 1.52
C THR A 140 4.71 13.50 3.03
N SER A 141 5.75 14.00 3.70
CA SER A 141 5.69 14.25 5.14
C SER A 141 4.67 15.33 5.48
N GLU A 142 4.60 16.40 4.68
CA GLU A 142 3.67 17.51 4.89
C GLU A 142 2.22 17.02 4.80
N VAL A 143 1.89 16.23 3.78
CA VAL A 143 0.54 15.69 3.59
C VAL A 143 0.17 14.71 4.69
N VAL A 144 1.07 13.79 5.06
CA VAL A 144 0.80 12.82 6.13
C VAL A 144 0.61 13.54 7.46
N ASN A 145 1.49 14.47 7.81
CA ASN A 145 1.40 15.24 9.05
C ASN A 145 0.11 16.05 9.09
N PHE A 146 -0.18 16.79 8.01
CA PHE A 146 -1.41 17.56 7.91
C PHE A 146 -2.67 16.71 8.12
N VAL A 147 -2.74 15.52 7.51
CA VAL A 147 -3.87 14.61 7.69
C VAL A 147 -3.95 14.08 9.12
N MET A 148 -2.83 13.71 9.74
CA MET A 148 -2.81 13.16 11.10
C MET A 148 -3.16 14.23 12.14
N ASP A 149 -2.66 15.46 12.00
CA ASP A 149 -2.91 16.59 12.90
C ASP A 149 -4.37 17.06 12.83
N ASN A 150 -5.05 16.81 11.71
CA ASN A 150 -6.43 17.24 11.47
C ASN A 150 -7.41 16.07 11.33
N ILE A 151 -7.02 14.85 11.70
CA ILE A 151 -7.77 13.62 11.41
C ILE A 151 -9.21 13.65 11.96
N ASN A 152 -9.41 14.37 13.07
CA ASN A 152 -10.68 14.53 13.79
C ASN A 152 -11.51 15.75 13.34
N LYS A 153 -11.03 16.54 12.38
CA LYS A 153 -11.70 17.74 11.86
C LYS A 153 -12.06 17.57 10.39
N GLU A 154 -12.76 18.56 9.82
CA GLU A 154 -12.91 18.63 8.37
C GLU A 154 -11.52 18.88 7.74
N ILE A 155 -11.20 18.10 6.70
CA ILE A 155 -9.93 18.18 5.97
C ILE A 155 -10.28 18.52 4.54
N ARG A 156 -9.81 19.66 4.03
CA ARG A 156 -10.04 20.05 2.63
C ARG A 156 -8.77 19.90 1.82
N GLU A 157 -8.94 19.41 0.60
CA GLU A 157 -7.82 19.25 -0.34
C GLU A 157 -7.20 20.61 -0.72
N THR A 158 -7.99 21.67 -0.72
CA THR A 158 -7.54 23.04 -0.96
C THR A 158 -6.54 23.52 0.09
N GLU A 159 -6.76 23.19 1.37
CA GLU A 159 -5.90 23.63 2.48
C GLU A 159 -4.49 23.04 2.36
N ILE A 160 -4.39 21.75 2.03
CA ILE A 160 -3.10 21.10 1.86
C ILE A 160 -2.43 21.48 0.53
N ALA A 161 -3.20 21.76 -0.52
CA ALA A 161 -2.65 22.27 -1.77
C ALA A 161 -1.98 23.64 -1.57
N GLU A 162 -2.65 24.55 -0.85
CA GLU A 162 -2.12 25.86 -0.47
C GLU A 162 -0.86 25.72 0.40
N LYS A 163 -0.87 24.83 1.39
CA LYS A 163 0.29 24.54 2.24
C LYS A 163 1.48 23.98 1.45
N CYS A 164 1.19 23.23 0.38
CA CYS A 164 2.19 22.72 -0.55
C CYS A 164 2.53 23.70 -1.70
N HIS A 165 2.05 24.95 -1.62
CA HIS A 165 2.28 26.00 -2.62
C HIS A 165 1.91 25.59 -4.06
N CYS A 166 0.79 24.88 -4.23
CA CYS A 166 0.32 24.43 -5.53
C CYS A 166 -1.20 24.57 -5.68
N SER A 167 -1.68 24.52 -6.93
CA SER A 167 -3.12 24.49 -7.19
C SER A 167 -3.72 23.15 -6.76
N THR A 168 -4.99 23.14 -6.34
CA THR A 168 -5.70 21.90 -5.96
C THR A 168 -5.66 20.84 -7.05
N THR A 169 -5.82 21.22 -8.33
CA THR A 169 -5.74 20.28 -9.46
C THR A 169 -4.35 19.65 -9.60
N TYR A 170 -3.29 20.44 -9.42
CA TYR A 170 -1.92 19.90 -9.44
C TYR A 170 -1.68 19.01 -8.23
N PHE A 171 -2.12 19.42 -7.04
CA PHE A 171 -2.07 18.61 -5.84
C PHE A 171 -2.76 17.27 -6.03
N SER A 172 -4.00 17.22 -6.56
CA SER A 172 -4.72 15.97 -6.78
C SER A 172 -3.93 15.01 -7.68
N LYS A 173 -3.38 15.53 -8.78
CA LYS A 173 -2.56 14.74 -9.72
C LYS A 173 -1.29 14.24 -9.07
N LYS A 174 -0.53 15.13 -8.41
CA LYS A 174 0.72 14.80 -7.71
C LYS A 174 0.46 13.81 -6.57
N PHE A 175 -0.59 14.02 -5.80
CA PHE A 175 -1.02 13.14 -4.72
C PHE A 175 -1.40 11.75 -5.24
N HIS A 176 -2.24 11.67 -6.27
CA HIS A 176 -2.64 10.39 -6.86
C HIS A 176 -1.43 9.65 -7.43
N LEU A 177 -0.54 10.38 -8.10
CA LEU A 177 0.71 9.83 -8.60
C LEU A 177 1.61 9.34 -7.44
N HIS A 178 1.72 10.05 -6.32
CA HIS A 178 2.57 9.60 -5.20
C HIS A 178 1.96 8.49 -4.33
N PHE A 179 0.66 8.50 -4.11
CA PHE A 179 -0.02 7.63 -3.14
C PHE A 179 -0.90 6.55 -3.79
N GLY A 180 -1.14 6.62 -5.10
CA GLY A 180 -1.93 5.63 -5.85
C GLY A 180 -3.45 5.73 -5.63
N VAL A 181 -3.91 6.69 -4.82
CA VAL A 181 -5.33 6.87 -4.47
C VAL A 181 -5.71 8.35 -4.46
N SER A 182 -7.00 8.65 -4.40
CA SER A 182 -7.45 10.02 -4.19
C SER A 182 -7.11 10.50 -2.76
N PHE A 183 -6.92 11.80 -2.57
CA PHE A 183 -6.71 12.39 -1.25
C PHE A 183 -7.86 12.07 -0.28
N ARG A 184 -9.09 12.08 -0.79
CA ARG A 184 -10.29 11.71 -0.01
C ARG A 184 -10.26 10.26 0.46
N ASP A 185 -9.88 9.33 -0.42
CA ASP A 185 -9.74 7.91 -0.07
C ASP A 185 -8.63 7.71 0.97
N PHE A 186 -7.50 8.40 0.81
CA PHE A 186 -6.41 8.37 1.78
C PHE A 186 -6.85 8.81 3.19
N VAL A 187 -7.54 9.96 3.28
CA VAL A 187 -8.09 10.45 4.56
C VAL A 187 -9.06 9.44 5.15
N CYS A 188 -9.97 8.90 4.34
CA CYS A 188 -10.93 7.89 4.75
C CYS A 188 -10.23 6.67 5.35
N ASP A 189 -9.20 6.15 4.69
CA ASP A 189 -8.49 4.95 5.13
C ASP A 189 -7.70 5.20 6.42
N LYS A 190 -7.08 6.38 6.57
CA LYS A 190 -6.42 6.78 7.84
C LYS A 190 -7.42 6.89 9.00
N ARG A 191 -8.62 7.41 8.76
CA ARG A 191 -9.70 7.46 9.76
C ARG A 191 -10.20 6.07 10.14
N ILE A 192 -10.38 5.16 9.19
CA ILE A 192 -10.78 3.77 9.48
C ILE A 192 -9.69 3.03 10.23
N LEU A 193 -8.41 3.24 9.90
CA LEU A 193 -7.30 2.67 10.64
C LEU A 193 -7.28 3.18 12.09
N LEU A 194 -7.51 4.48 12.31
CA LEU A 194 -7.64 5.05 13.66
C LEU A 194 -8.82 4.43 14.41
N ALA A 195 -9.98 4.29 13.76
CA ALA A 195 -11.16 3.68 14.37
C ALA A 195 -10.90 2.25 14.85
N LYS A 196 -10.21 1.43 14.03
CA LYS A 196 -9.81 0.07 14.42
C LYS A 196 -8.94 0.10 15.68
N LYS A 197 -7.91 0.94 15.70
CA LYS A 197 -7.02 1.10 16.86
C LYS A 197 -7.77 1.54 18.12
N LEU A 198 -8.73 2.45 17.99
CA LEU A 198 -9.54 2.91 19.13
C LEU A 198 -10.46 1.80 19.66
N ILE A 199 -11.10 1.03 18.78
CA ILE A 199 -11.94 -0.12 19.16
C ILE A 199 -11.11 -1.23 19.81
N GLU A 200 -9.90 -1.46 19.31
CA GLU A 200 -8.97 -2.42 19.89
C GLU A 200 -8.45 -1.93 21.24
N ALA A 201 -8.11 -0.66 21.39
CA ALA A 201 -7.59 -0.12 22.66
C ALA A 201 -8.64 -0.16 23.78
N ASP A 202 -9.88 0.23 23.48
CA ASP A 202 -10.98 0.29 24.45
C ASP A 202 -12.28 -0.26 23.86
N THR A 203 -12.68 -1.45 24.35
CA THR A 203 -13.88 -2.15 23.90
C THR A 203 -15.17 -1.58 24.50
N GLU A 204 -15.08 -0.79 25.56
CA GLU A 204 -16.25 -0.22 26.26
C GLU A 204 -16.65 1.15 25.69
N SER A 205 -15.71 1.90 25.11
CA SER A 205 -15.97 3.17 24.43
C SER A 205 -17.14 3.08 23.46
N LYS A 206 -18.08 4.04 23.45
CA LYS A 206 -19.24 4.00 22.54
C LYS A 206 -18.79 4.21 21.09
N ILE A 207 -19.37 3.45 20.14
CA ILE A 207 -19.07 3.61 18.70
C ILE A 207 -19.28 5.06 18.21
N ALA A 208 -20.30 5.74 18.75
CA ALA A 208 -20.52 7.15 18.46
C ALA A 208 -19.34 8.05 18.86
N VAL A 209 -18.72 7.82 20.03
CA VAL A 209 -17.55 8.58 20.48
C VAL A 209 -16.37 8.32 19.55
N ILE A 210 -16.13 7.06 19.19
CA ILE A 210 -15.08 6.67 18.26
C ILE A 210 -15.29 7.32 16.88
N SER A 211 -16.53 7.39 16.38
CA SER A 211 -16.80 8.03 15.09
C SER A 211 -16.45 9.53 15.12
N TYR A 212 -16.79 10.22 16.21
CA TYR A 212 -16.43 11.64 16.39
C TYR A 212 -14.91 11.83 16.49
N GLN A 213 -14.21 10.99 17.24
CA GLN A 213 -12.74 11.02 17.34
C GLN A 213 -12.06 10.79 15.98
N CYS A 214 -12.68 10.00 15.11
CA CYS A 214 -12.22 9.77 13.74
C CYS A 214 -12.65 10.87 12.75
N GLY A 215 -13.27 11.96 13.20
CA GLY A 215 -13.67 13.08 12.35
C GLY A 215 -14.97 12.89 11.55
N TYR A 216 -15.81 11.93 11.96
CA TYR A 216 -17.15 11.76 11.40
C TYR A 216 -18.20 12.39 12.31
N LYS A 217 -19.02 13.29 11.74
CA LYS A 217 -20.15 13.92 12.44
C LYS A 217 -21.41 13.05 12.48
N ASP A 218 -21.49 12.08 11.56
CA ASP A 218 -22.63 11.17 11.42
C ASP A 218 -22.18 9.72 11.69
N VAL A 219 -22.75 9.12 12.74
CA VAL A 219 -22.43 7.76 13.20
C VAL A 219 -22.88 6.69 12.20
N SER A 220 -24.01 6.91 11.53
CA SER A 220 -24.58 6.01 10.52
C SER A 220 -23.71 6.00 9.26
N TYR A 221 -23.28 7.18 8.82
CA TYR A 221 -22.33 7.32 7.72
C TYR A 221 -20.99 6.66 8.04
N PHE A 222 -20.43 6.93 9.22
CA PHE A 222 -19.21 6.25 9.70
C PHE A 222 -19.37 4.73 9.64
N SER A 223 -20.47 4.19 10.18
CA SER A 223 -20.70 2.74 10.22
C SER A 223 -20.78 2.13 8.83
N ARG A 224 -21.39 2.82 7.87
CA ARG A 224 -21.46 2.40 6.46
C ARG A 224 -20.07 2.39 5.82
N ILE A 225 -19.27 3.44 6.03
CA ILE A 225 -17.92 3.54 5.48
C ILE A 225 -16.98 2.50 6.11
N PHE A 226 -17.04 2.32 7.43
CA PHE A 226 -16.27 1.29 8.14
C PHE A 226 -16.62 -0.10 7.60
N LYS A 227 -17.90 -0.43 7.43
CA LYS A 227 -18.32 -1.70 6.83
C LYS A 227 -17.82 -1.84 5.40
N LYS A 228 -17.92 -0.80 4.57
CA LYS A 228 -17.42 -0.81 3.20
C LYS A 228 -15.92 -1.10 3.13
N ARG A 229 -15.13 -0.53 4.05
CA ARG A 229 -13.66 -0.67 4.05
C ARG A 229 -13.15 -1.93 4.76
N THR A 230 -13.91 -2.49 5.68
CA THR A 230 -13.45 -3.60 6.54
C THR A 230 -14.22 -4.90 6.35
N GLY A 231 -15.33 -4.88 5.61
CA GLY A 231 -16.24 -6.01 5.43
C GLY A 231 -17.25 -6.20 6.56
N VAL A 232 -17.01 -5.63 7.75
CA VAL A 232 -17.84 -5.83 8.95
C VAL A 232 -18.23 -4.50 9.60
N THR A 233 -19.31 -4.49 10.38
CA THR A 233 -19.71 -3.26 11.12
C THR A 233 -18.74 -2.98 12.27
N PRO A 234 -18.61 -1.73 12.74
CA PRO A 234 -17.79 -1.40 13.90
C PRO A 234 -18.15 -2.23 15.16
N ALA A 235 -19.44 -2.48 15.37
CA ALA A 235 -19.92 -3.29 16.50
C ALA A 235 -19.55 -4.77 16.36
N SER A 236 -19.62 -5.34 15.14
CA SER A 236 -19.15 -6.71 14.89
C SER A 236 -17.62 -6.81 15.01
N TYR A 237 -16.89 -5.80 14.54
CA TYR A 237 -15.43 -5.73 14.69
C TYR A 237 -15.02 -5.76 16.17
N ARG A 238 -15.68 -4.95 17.01
CA ARG A 238 -15.47 -4.96 18.47
C ARG A 238 -15.69 -6.33 19.10
N ARG A 239 -16.80 -7.01 18.75
CA ARG A 239 -17.10 -8.34 19.29
C ARG A 239 -15.99 -9.34 18.98
N ALA A 240 -15.44 -9.29 17.76
CA ALA A 240 -14.30 -10.12 17.40
C ALA A 240 -13.04 -9.79 18.23
N CYS A 241 -12.78 -8.52 18.52
CA CYS A 241 -11.67 -8.11 19.39
C CYS A 241 -11.84 -8.59 20.84
N THR A 242 -13.06 -8.55 21.39
CA THR A 242 -13.33 -9.04 22.75
C THR A 242 -13.21 -10.56 22.87
N ASP A 243 -13.63 -11.30 21.85
CA ASP A 243 -13.57 -12.77 21.87
C ASP A 243 -12.12 -13.27 21.76
N ASN A 244 -11.27 -12.59 20.98
CA ASN A 244 -9.84 -12.89 20.89
C ASN A 244 -9.05 -12.59 22.17
N ARG A 245 -9.54 -11.72 23.07
CA ARG A 245 -8.90 -11.42 24.36
C ARG A 245 -9.23 -12.44 25.46
N LYS A 246 -10.27 -13.25 25.26
CA LYS A 246 -10.72 -14.27 26.22
C LYS A 246 -10.13 -15.66 25.95
N ARG A 247 -9.37 -15.82 24.87
CA ARG A 247 -8.60 -17.02 24.53
C ARG A 247 -7.14 -16.80 24.88
#